data_AF-A0A6I1E8R9-F1
#
_entry.id   AF-A0A6I1E8R9-F1
#
_cell.length_a   1.000
_cell.length_b   1.000
_cell.length_c   1.000
_cell.angle_alpha   90.00
_cell.angle_beta   90.00
_cell.angle_gamma   90.00
#
_symmetry.space_group_name_H-M   'P 1'
#
loop_
_entity.id
_entity.type
_entity.pdbx_description
1 polymer ?
#
loop_
_entity_poly.entity_id
_entity_poly.type
_entity_poly.pdbx_seq_one_letter_code
_entity_poly.pdbx_strand_id
1 'polypeptide(L)'
;MENIYLYSAGALSILWCFVHFFIGGKEIAAPLRVANGLNPTQRSVAWMCWHMVTLNLFLMGVFFILGAKMDQVGLIWAATALSISFLIAGLLIPPLSGVTYRAAPQGWLFLPTTILGLLVVLA
;
A
#
# COMPACT_ATOMS: atom_id res chain seq x y z
N MET A 1 25.06 0.48 -1.27
CA MET A 1 24.15 0.88 -0.16
C MET A 1 22.73 0.99 -0.66
N GLU A 2 22.47 1.53 -1.86
CA GLU A 2 21.15 1.60 -2.49
C GLU A 2 20.33 0.30 -2.43
N ASN A 3 20.96 -0.85 -2.67
CA ASN A 3 20.27 -2.15 -2.58
C ASN A 3 19.64 -2.42 -1.20
N ILE A 4 20.23 -1.96 -0.10
CA ILE A 4 19.62 -2.16 1.23
C ILE A 4 18.32 -1.36 1.39
N TYR A 5 18.23 -0.19 0.76
CA TYR A 5 17.03 0.64 0.78
C TYR A 5 15.91 -0.03 -0.01
N LEU A 6 16.23 -0.58 -1.19
CA LEU A 6 15.25 -1.29 -2.01
C LEU A 6 14.77 -2.58 -1.35
N TYR A 7 15.67 -3.40 -0.79
CA TYR A 7 15.24 -4.60 -0.05
C TYR A 7 14.40 -4.25 1.17
N SER A 8 14.73 -3.16 1.88
CA SER A 8 13.91 -2.67 3.00
C SER A 8 12.53 -2.19 2.55
N ALA A 9 12.44 -1.43 1.45
CA ALA A 9 11.18 -0.99 0.87
C ALA A 9 10.33 -2.19 0.42
N GLY A 10 10.97 -3.18 -0.19
CA GLY A 10 10.33 -4.44 -0.58
C GLY A 10 9.78 -5.21 0.61
N ALA A 11 10.61 -5.42 1.63
CA ALA A 11 10.21 -6.12 2.87
C ALA A 11 9.06 -5.41 3.59
N LEU A 12 9.12 -4.07 3.71
CA LEU A 12 8.03 -3.27 4.28
C LEU A 12 6.73 -3.40 3.47
N SER A 13 6.82 -3.36 2.14
CA SER A 13 5.64 -3.52 1.26
C SER A 13 4.98 -4.88 1.43
N ILE A 14 5.78 -5.95 1.53
CA ILE A 14 5.30 -7.31 1.81
C ILE A 14 4.70 -7.38 3.21
N LEU A 15 5.35 -6.82 4.23
CA LEU A 15 4.80 -6.75 5.59
C LEU A 15 3.43 -6.05 5.59
N TRP A 16 3.29 -4.92 4.90
CA TRP A 16 2.01 -4.23 4.77
C TRP A 16 0.98 -5.04 3.98
N CYS A 17 1.38 -5.82 2.98
CA CYS A 17 0.48 -6.78 2.33
C CYS A 17 -0.11 -7.77 3.35
N PHE A 18 0.72 -8.34 4.23
CA PHE A 18 0.26 -9.24 5.28
C PHE A 18 -0.65 -8.55 6.30
N VAL A 19 -0.23 -7.39 6.83
CA VAL A 19 -1.04 -6.61 7.77
C VAL A 19 -2.38 -6.21 7.16
N HIS A 20 -2.36 -5.72 5.92
CA HIS A 20 -3.57 -5.39 5.17
C HIS A 20 -4.46 -6.62 5.07
N PHE A 21 -3.99 -7.72 4.47
CA PHE A 21 -4.81 -8.90 4.23
C PHE A 21 -5.41 -9.52 5.50
N PHE A 22 -4.60 -9.72 6.55
CA PHE A 22 -5.03 -10.45 7.73
C PHE A 22 -5.67 -9.55 8.80
N ILE A 23 -4.94 -8.54 9.28
CA ILE A 23 -5.39 -7.68 10.36
C ILE A 23 -6.48 -6.74 9.85
N GLY A 24 -6.19 -6.02 8.77
CA GLY A 24 -7.17 -5.18 8.12
C GLY A 24 -8.36 -5.98 7.58
N GLY A 25 -8.13 -7.24 7.16
CA GLY A 25 -9.19 -8.10 6.67
C GLY A 25 -10.23 -8.38 7.74
N LYS A 26 -9.76 -8.67 8.96
CA LYS A 26 -10.59 -8.87 10.15
C LYS A 26 -11.25 -7.58 10.63
N GLU A 27 -10.50 -6.48 10.68
CA GLU A 27 -10.95 -5.22 11.32
C GLU A 27 -11.80 -4.33 10.40
N ILE A 28 -11.56 -4.36 9.08
CA ILE A 28 -12.17 -3.44 8.11
C ILE A 28 -12.98 -4.21 7.07
N ALA A 29 -12.35 -5.14 6.35
CA ALA A 29 -12.94 -5.72 5.14
C ALA A 29 -14.12 -6.64 5.44
N ALA A 30 -14.00 -7.51 6.45
CA ALA A 30 -15.07 -8.42 6.87
C ALA A 30 -16.28 -7.65 7.42
N PRO A 31 -16.14 -6.66 8.34
CA PRO A 31 -17.25 -5.82 8.76
C PRO A 31 -17.92 -5.07 7.60
N LEU A 32 -17.14 -4.51 6.67
CA LEU A 32 -17.69 -3.77 5.52
C LEU A 32 -18.53 -4.67 4.60
N ARG A 33 -18.14 -5.95 4.45
CA ARG A 33 -18.84 -6.93 3.62
C ARG A 33 -20.23 -7.30 4.13
N VAL A 34 -20.47 -7.17 5.44
CA VAL A 34 -21.76 -7.49 6.08
C VAL A 34 -22.52 -6.25 6.56
N ALA A 35 -22.02 -5.05 6.26
CA ALA A 35 -22.66 -3.81 6.65
C ALA A 35 -24.08 -3.70 6.06
N ASN A 36 -25.06 -3.34 6.90
CA ASN A 36 -26.46 -3.17 6.48
C ASN A 36 -26.73 -1.83 5.80
N GLY A 37 -25.84 -0.84 5.97
CA GLY A 37 -25.96 0.49 5.36
C GLY A 37 -25.50 0.56 3.90
N LEU A 38 -25.01 -0.54 3.33
CA LEU A 38 -24.52 -0.61 1.95
C LEU A 38 -25.31 -1.65 1.16
N ASN A 39 -25.69 -1.30 -0.06
CA ASN A 39 -26.35 -2.25 -0.96
C ASN A 39 -25.36 -3.36 -1.41
N PRO A 40 -25.84 -4.49 -1.95
CA PRO A 40 -24.98 -5.59 -2.36
C PRO A 40 -23.85 -5.17 -3.32
N THR A 41 -24.13 -4.31 -4.31
CA THR A 41 -23.15 -3.81 -5.27
C THR A 41 -22.01 -3.06 -4.59
N GLN A 42 -22.32 -2.12 -3.69
CA GLN A 42 -21.33 -1.35 -2.94
C GLN A 42 -20.40 -2.27 -2.13
N ARG A 43 -20.96 -3.27 -1.46
CA ARG A 43 -20.20 -4.25 -0.66
C ARG A 43 -19.28 -5.10 -1.54
N SER A 44 -19.76 -5.55 -2.69
CA SER A 44 -18.96 -6.34 -3.63
C SER A 44 -17.82 -5.53 -4.24
N VAL A 45 -18.07 -4.28 -4.65
CA VAL A 45 -17.02 -3.40 -5.18
C VAL A 45 -15.99 -3.07 -4.12
N ALA A 46 -16.41 -2.73 -2.89
CA ALA A 46 -15.48 -2.49 -1.79
C ALA A 46 -14.61 -3.72 -1.47
N TRP A 47 -15.21 -4.92 -1.49
CA TRP A 47 -14.49 -6.18 -1.31
C TRP A 47 -13.49 -6.47 -2.45
N MET A 48 -13.81 -6.10 -3.69
CA MET A 48 -12.88 -6.19 -4.81
C MET A 48 -11.72 -5.22 -4.64
N CYS A 49 -12.01 -3.93 -4.36
CA CYS A 49 -10.98 -2.90 -4.14
C CYS A 49 -10.00 -3.30 -3.03
N TRP A 50 -10.50 -3.95 -1.97
CA TRP A 50 -9.66 -4.53 -0.92
C TRP A 50 -8.61 -5.52 -1.45
N HIS A 51 -9.02 -6.47 -2.28
CA HIS A 51 -8.11 -7.46 -2.84
C HIS A 51 -7.15 -6.84 -3.85
N MET A 52 -7.61 -5.85 -4.63
CA MET A 52 -6.75 -5.09 -5.52
C MET A 52 -5.61 -4.39 -4.77
N VAL A 53 -5.89 -3.75 -3.62
CA VAL A 53 -4.83 -3.14 -2.79
C VAL A 53 -3.88 -4.21 -2.25
N THR A 54 -4.39 -5.34 -1.76
CA THR A 54 -3.54 -6.46 -1.31
C THR A 54 -2.57 -6.93 -2.40
N LEU A 55 -3.06 -7.15 -3.61
CA LEU A 55 -2.23 -7.58 -4.74
C LEU A 55 -1.23 -6.52 -5.16
N ASN A 56 -1.63 -5.24 -5.16
CA ASN A 56 -0.71 -4.14 -5.44
C ASN A 56 0.40 -4.01 -4.40
N LEU A 57 0.11 -4.20 -3.11
CA LEU A 57 1.13 -4.23 -2.05
C LEU A 57 2.14 -5.36 -2.26
N PHE A 58 1.63 -6.55 -2.60
CA PHE A 58 2.48 -7.69 -2.93
C PHE A 58 3.38 -7.39 -4.15
N LEU A 59 2.80 -6.91 -5.25
CA LEU A 59 3.54 -6.56 -6.47
C LEU A 59 4.56 -5.45 -6.23
N MET A 60 4.21 -4.43 -5.46
CA MET A 60 5.13 -3.37 -5.06
C MET A 60 6.36 -3.92 -4.33
N GLY A 61 6.14 -4.88 -3.40
CA GLY A 61 7.24 -5.58 -2.73
C GLY A 61 8.11 -6.39 -3.70
N VAL A 62 7.48 -7.14 -4.61
CA VAL A 62 8.17 -7.92 -5.64
C VAL A 62 9.00 -7.01 -6.56
N PHE A 63 8.46 -5.87 -6.99
CA PHE A 63 9.14 -4.94 -7.88
C PHE A 63 10.34 -4.28 -7.21
N PHE A 64 10.27 -3.90 -5.94
CA PHE A 64 11.44 -3.40 -5.21
C PHE A 64 12.53 -4.49 -5.09
N ILE A 65 12.16 -5.72 -4.74
CA ILE A 65 13.12 -6.83 -4.57
C ILE A 65 13.77 -7.24 -5.89
N LEU A 66 12.97 -7.42 -6.95
CA LEU A 66 13.48 -7.78 -8.28
C LEU A 66 14.23 -6.63 -8.93
N GLY A 67 13.77 -5.40 -8.75
CA GLY A 67 14.46 -4.18 -9.18
C GLY A 67 15.87 -4.12 -8.60
N ALA A 68 16.02 -4.38 -7.29
CA ALA A 68 17.33 -4.44 -6.63
C ALA A 68 18.19 -5.63 -7.09
N LYS A 69 17.58 -6.80 -7.26
CA LYS A 69 18.31 -8.03 -7.62
C LYS A 69 18.80 -8.03 -9.07
N MET A 70 18.02 -7.45 -9.97
CA MET A 70 18.26 -7.48 -11.42
C MET A 70 18.78 -6.15 -11.96
N ASP A 71 18.97 -5.15 -11.10
CA ASP A 71 19.37 -3.78 -11.45
C ASP A 71 18.43 -3.15 -12.50
N GLN A 72 17.11 -3.32 -12.29
CA GLN A 72 16.07 -2.89 -13.22
C GLN A 72 15.38 -1.62 -12.73
N VAL A 73 15.91 -0.45 -13.14
CA VAL A 73 15.42 0.87 -12.72
C VAL A 73 13.93 1.08 -13.00
N GLY A 74 13.39 0.50 -14.09
CA GLY A 74 11.96 0.58 -14.42
C GLY A 74 11.06 -0.06 -13.36
N LEU A 75 11.49 -1.18 -12.76
CA LEU A 75 10.74 -1.83 -11.67
C LEU A 75 10.78 -1.00 -10.39
N ILE A 76 11.92 -0.38 -10.10
CA ILE A 76 12.09 0.50 -8.93
C ILE A 76 11.18 1.72 -9.06
N TRP A 77 11.12 2.34 -10.24
CA TRP A 77 10.20 3.45 -10.54
C TRP A 77 8.74 3.03 -10.41
N ALA A 78 8.36 1.87 -10.97
CA ALA A 78 6.98 1.37 -10.87
C ALA A 78 6.55 1.18 -9.40
N ALA A 79 7.39 0.55 -8.59
CA ALA A 79 7.13 0.35 -7.16
C ALA A 79 7.05 1.68 -6.39
N THR A 80 7.96 2.61 -6.69
CA THR A 80 8.03 3.93 -6.05
C THR A 80 6.79 4.76 -6.39
N ALA A 81 6.36 4.77 -7.66
CA ALA A 81 5.15 5.47 -8.10
C ALA A 81 3.87 4.91 -7.46
N LEU A 82 3.77 3.57 -7.32
CA LEU A 82 2.68 2.94 -6.57
C LEU A 82 2.68 3.37 -5.10
N SER A 83 3.85 3.36 -4.44
CA SER A 83 3.98 3.81 -3.05
C SER A 83 3.57 5.27 -2.87
N ILE A 84 3.99 6.16 -3.78
CA ILE A 84 3.58 7.57 -3.80
C ILE A 84 2.07 7.69 -3.95
N SER A 85 1.47 6.92 -4.87
CA SER A 85 0.03 6.95 -5.13
C SER A 85 -0.78 6.55 -3.88
N PHE A 86 -0.33 5.52 -3.17
CA PHE A 86 -0.96 5.10 -1.91
C PHE A 86 -0.72 6.10 -0.77
N LEU A 87 0.47 6.71 -0.69
CA LEU A 87 0.72 7.79 0.26
C LEU A 87 -0.22 8.96 0.02
N ILE A 88 -0.35 9.43 -1.22
CA ILE A 88 -1.28 10.51 -1.60
C ILE A 88 -2.71 10.13 -1.22
N ALA A 89 -3.18 8.95 -1.62
CA ALA A 89 -4.52 8.49 -1.26
C ALA A 89 -4.73 8.45 0.26
N GLY A 90 -3.75 7.95 1.01
CA GLY A 90 -3.79 7.85 2.47
C GLY A 90 -3.74 9.19 3.20
N LEU A 91 -3.15 10.23 2.59
CA LEU A 91 -3.19 11.60 3.10
C LEU A 91 -4.50 12.31 2.72
N LEU A 92 -5.06 12.05 1.54
CA LEU A 92 -6.27 12.75 1.10
C LEU A 92 -7.56 12.15 1.69
N ILE A 93 -7.66 10.82 1.79
CA ILE A 93 -8.91 10.15 2.15
C ILE A 93 -9.41 10.52 3.56
N PRO A 94 -8.61 10.53 4.63
CA PRO A 94 -9.10 10.85 5.97
C PRO A 94 -9.83 12.20 6.06
N PRO A 95 -9.22 13.34 5.67
CA PRO A 95 -9.91 14.63 5.73
C PRO A 95 -11.11 14.71 4.78
N LEU A 96 -11.02 14.15 3.57
CA LEU A 96 -12.13 14.15 2.60
C LEU A 96 -13.33 13.31 3.06
N SER A 97 -13.09 12.32 3.91
CA SER A 97 -14.13 11.45 4.47
C SER A 97 -14.63 11.94 5.84
N GLY A 98 -14.15 13.09 6.32
CA GLY A 98 -14.53 13.64 7.63
C GLY A 98 -13.97 12.85 8.82
N VAL A 99 -12.93 12.03 8.63
CA VAL A 99 -12.28 11.25 9.70
C VAL A 99 -10.90 11.81 10.02
N THR A 100 -10.46 11.66 11.28
CA THR A 100 -9.13 12.13 11.69
C THR A 100 -8.05 11.10 11.36
N TYR A 101 -6.80 11.54 11.20
CA TYR A 101 -5.65 10.62 11.06
C TYR A 101 -5.43 9.73 12.28
N ARG A 102 -5.96 10.08 13.45
CA ARG A 102 -5.92 9.19 14.62
C ARG A 102 -6.80 7.96 14.41
N ALA A 103 -7.92 8.12 13.70
CA ALA A 103 -8.82 7.03 13.35
C ALA A 103 -8.36 6.26 12.10
N ALA A 104 -7.74 6.96 11.14
CA ALA A 104 -7.24 6.37 9.90
C ALA A 104 -5.77 6.76 9.62
N PRO A 105 -4.80 6.20 10.36
CA PRO A 105 -3.38 6.55 10.21
C PRO A 105 -2.67 5.81 9.07
N GLN A 106 -3.34 4.89 8.37
CA GLN A 106 -2.67 3.88 7.52
C GLN A 106 -1.89 4.50 6.35
N GLY A 107 -2.30 5.67 5.87
CA GLY A 107 -1.59 6.40 4.82
C GLY A 107 -0.12 6.71 5.15
N TRP A 108 0.18 6.98 6.42
CA TRP A 108 1.54 7.28 6.87
C TRP A 108 2.49 6.09 6.74
N LEU A 109 1.98 4.86 6.68
CA LEU A 109 2.79 3.65 6.54
C LEU A 109 3.51 3.57 5.18
N PHE A 110 3.05 4.33 4.18
CA PHE A 110 3.67 4.40 2.86
C PHE A 110 4.80 5.43 2.76
N LEU A 111 4.90 6.35 3.74
CA LEU A 111 5.93 7.39 3.72
C LEU A 111 7.35 6.79 3.77
N PRO A 112 7.69 5.82 4.65
CA PRO A 112 9.02 5.21 4.68
C PRO A 112 9.36 4.50 3.36
N THR A 113 8.44 3.70 2.83
CA THR A 113 8.63 2.99 1.55
C THR A 113 8.88 3.97 0.39
N THR A 114 8.14 5.08 0.38
CA THR A 114 8.30 6.15 -0.62
C THR A 114 9.67 6.80 -0.53
N ILE A 115 10.11 7.17 0.68
CA ILE A 115 11.43 7.76 0.90
C ILE A 115 12.54 6.82 0.44
N LEU A 116 12.46 5.53 0.82
CA LEU A 116 13.46 4.53 0.44
C LEU A 116 13.57 4.34 -1.07
N GLY A 117 12.43 4.33 -1.79
CA GLY A 117 12.42 4.28 -3.25
C GLY A 117 13.01 5.54 -3.89
N LEU A 118 12.58 6.72 -3.44
CA LEU A 118 13.06 8.02 -3.94
C LEU A 118 14.57 8.22 -3.74
N LEU A 119 15.12 7.78 -2.60
CA LEU A 119 16.56 7.86 -2.32
C LEU A 119 17.42 7.11 -3.35
N VAL A 120 16.87 6.11 -4.04
CA VAL A 120 17.60 5.34 -5.05
C VAL A 120 17.37 5.89 -6.44
N VAL A 121 16.13 6.26 -6.79
CA VAL A 121 15.83 6.73 -8.16
C VAL A 121 16.23 8.19 -8.42
N LEU A 122 16.54 8.97 -7.37
CA LEU A 122 17.00 10.35 -7.48
C LEU A 122 18.50 10.52 -7.16
N ALA A 123 19.19 9.45 -6.77
CA ALA A 123 20.64 9.44 -6.57
C ALA A 123 21.37 9.21 -7.90
#